data_AF-A0A8S9X0E4-F1
#
_entry.id   AF-A0A8S9X0E4-F1
#
_cell.length_a   1.000
_cell.length_b   1.000
_cell.length_c   1.000
_cell.angle_alpha   90.00
_cell.angle_beta   90.00
_cell.angle_gamma   90.00
#
_symmetry.space_group_name_H-M   'P 1'
#
loop_
_entity.id
_entity.type
_entity.pdbx_description
1 polymer ?
#
loop_
_entity_poly.entity_id
_entity_poly.type
_entity_poly.pdbx_seq_one_letter_code
_entity_poly.pdbx_strand_id
1 'polypeptide(L)'
;MFKWRSKHKKFMAIPMFCGVFYLMYSYLIVTDDFDFDAFYKSGVLKWYNYSDDSLNGPSVQMSDPKLIQKLKDNFLVAPPSMIDHKYRLKNPRLQDPSMGQGEKVRSILQNKKNGFFIEVGALDGETRSNTLYFERFLNWTGLLIEPDPLNFANLLRKKPKCLVVTHLR
;
A
#
# COMPACT_ATOMS: atom_id res chain seq x y z
N MET A 1 -28.14 30.20 -54.32
CA MET A 1 -28.99 29.91 -53.15
C MET A 1 -28.47 28.63 -52.48
N PHE A 2 -28.39 28.59 -51.14
CA PHE A 2 -28.22 27.44 -50.21
C PHE A 2 -27.38 26.16 -50.57
N LYS A 3 -26.47 25.79 -49.64
CA LYS A 3 -26.06 24.46 -49.10
C LYS A 3 -26.36 23.18 -49.92
N TRP A 4 -25.48 22.18 -50.07
CA TRP A 4 -24.80 21.35 -49.00
C TRP A 4 -23.67 20.45 -49.65
N ARG A 5 -22.98 19.41 -49.09
CA ARG A 5 -23.03 18.65 -47.81
C ARG A 5 -21.67 18.10 -47.27
N SER A 6 -21.15 16.96 -47.78
CA SER A 6 -20.05 16.11 -47.24
C SER A 6 -19.16 15.61 -48.40
N LYS A 7 -17.81 15.62 -48.39
CA LYS A 7 -16.79 14.98 -47.52
C LYS A 7 -16.80 13.44 -47.49
N HIS A 8 -15.80 12.83 -48.12
CA HIS A 8 -15.25 11.50 -47.80
C HIS A 8 -13.70 11.51 -47.95
N LYS A 9 -12.98 11.62 -46.82
CA LYS A 9 -11.53 11.30 -46.68
C LYS A 9 -11.21 10.87 -45.24
N LYS A 10 -11.60 9.65 -44.91
CA LYS A 10 -11.14 8.74 -43.83
C LYS A 10 -11.32 7.32 -44.41
N PHE A 11 -10.54 6.29 -44.08
CA PHE A 11 -9.75 5.99 -42.89
C PHE A 11 -8.43 5.28 -43.25
N MET A 12 -7.34 5.52 -42.49
CA MET A 12 -6.22 4.57 -42.25
C MET A 12 -5.16 5.25 -41.35
N ALA A 13 -5.33 5.23 -40.01
CA ALA A 13 -4.30 5.67 -39.03
C ALA A 13 -4.68 5.41 -37.53
N ILE A 14 -5.55 4.42 -37.21
CA ILE A 14 -6.07 4.24 -35.84
C ILE A 14 -5.74 2.85 -35.22
N PRO A 15 -5.87 1.70 -35.92
CA PRO A 15 -5.70 0.39 -35.27
C PRO A 15 -4.32 0.14 -34.65
N MET A 16 -3.24 0.62 -35.28
CA MET A 16 -1.87 0.35 -34.84
C MET A 16 -1.52 0.94 -33.47
N PHE A 17 -2.02 2.14 -33.15
CA PHE A 17 -1.72 2.75 -31.84
C PHE A 17 -2.34 1.95 -30.68
N CYS A 18 -3.58 1.47 -30.83
CA CYS A 18 -4.21 0.61 -29.83
C CYS A 18 -3.43 -0.71 -29.64
N GLY A 19 -2.93 -1.30 -30.73
CA GLY A 19 -2.09 -2.51 -30.66
C GLY A 19 -0.78 -2.29 -29.91
N VAL A 20 -0.06 -1.19 -30.19
CA VAL A 20 1.20 -0.86 -29.49
C VAL A 20 0.96 -0.53 -28.01
N PHE A 21 -0.11 0.21 -27.68
CA PHE A 21 -0.45 0.46 -26.27
C PHE A 21 -0.88 -0.81 -25.53
N TYR A 22 -1.63 -1.71 -26.17
CA TYR A 22 -1.99 -3.00 -25.57
C TYR A 22 -0.74 -3.87 -25.36
N LEU A 23 0.17 -3.94 -26.34
CA LEU A 23 1.43 -4.68 -26.23
C LEU A 23 2.37 -4.08 -25.19
N MET A 24 2.47 -2.75 -25.06
CA MET A 24 3.19 -2.11 -23.96
C MET A 24 2.55 -2.40 -22.60
N TYR A 25 1.22 -2.37 -22.50
CA TYR A 25 0.50 -2.64 -21.26
C TYR A 25 0.67 -4.11 -20.83
N SER A 26 0.53 -5.06 -21.75
CA SER A 26 0.82 -6.48 -21.49
C SER A 26 2.30 -6.72 -21.20
N TYR A 27 3.22 -6.03 -21.88
CA TYR A 27 4.65 -6.13 -21.60
C TYR A 27 4.98 -5.60 -20.19
N LEU A 28 4.42 -4.45 -19.79
CA LEU A 28 4.57 -3.91 -18.43
C LEU A 28 4.04 -4.89 -17.36
N ILE A 29 2.92 -5.56 -17.62
CA ILE A 29 2.38 -6.62 -16.75
C ILE A 29 3.30 -7.86 -16.71
N VAL A 30 3.90 -8.23 -17.84
CA VAL A 30 4.80 -9.40 -17.97
C VAL A 30 6.22 -9.13 -17.44
N THR A 31 6.65 -7.86 -17.33
CA THR A 31 7.98 -7.48 -16.80
C THR A 31 8.03 -7.25 -15.29
N ASP A 32 6.89 -7.20 -14.59
CA ASP A 32 6.89 -7.42 -13.14
C ASP A 32 6.78 -8.94 -12.95
N ASP A 33 7.80 -9.59 -12.36
CA ASP A 33 7.79 -11.02 -11.99
C ASP A 33 6.82 -11.27 -10.80
N PHE A 34 5.60 -10.73 -10.91
CA PHE A 34 4.56 -10.81 -9.92
C PHE A 34 3.67 -12.00 -10.26
N ASP A 35 4.06 -13.17 -9.74
CA ASP A 35 3.19 -14.34 -9.67
C ASP A 35 1.98 -14.03 -8.78
N PHE A 36 0.97 -13.41 -9.41
CA PHE A 36 -0.28 -12.98 -8.79
C PHE A 36 -1.01 -14.18 -8.17
N ASP A 37 -0.91 -15.36 -8.78
CA ASP A 37 -1.65 -16.55 -8.38
C ASP A 37 -1.02 -17.20 -7.14
N ALA A 38 0.31 -17.38 -7.11
CA ALA A 38 1.01 -17.78 -5.89
C ALA A 38 0.89 -16.72 -4.78
N PHE A 39 0.95 -15.42 -5.12
CA PHE A 39 0.71 -14.34 -4.17
C PHE A 39 -0.71 -14.41 -3.55
N TYR A 40 -1.74 -14.55 -4.38
CA TYR A 40 -3.13 -14.61 -3.92
C TYR A 40 -3.38 -15.86 -3.06
N LYS A 41 -2.86 -17.01 -3.48
CA LYS A 41 -3.03 -18.29 -2.79
C LYS A 41 -2.24 -18.41 -1.48
N SER A 42 -1.03 -17.84 -1.41
CA SER A 42 -0.18 -17.91 -0.19
C SER A 42 -0.35 -16.73 0.77
N GLY A 43 -0.61 -15.53 0.22
CA GLY A 43 -0.76 -14.29 0.97
C GLY A 43 -2.21 -13.93 1.24
N VAL A 44 -2.99 -13.65 0.19
CA VAL A 44 -4.36 -13.12 0.35
C VAL A 44 -5.26 -14.10 1.07
N LEU A 45 -5.30 -15.37 0.66
CA LEU A 45 -6.11 -16.39 1.34
C LEU A 45 -5.68 -16.64 2.80
N LYS A 46 -4.43 -16.35 3.20
CA LYS A 46 -4.03 -16.42 4.61
C LYS A 46 -4.66 -15.30 5.43
N TRP A 47 -4.62 -14.06 4.94
CA TRP A 47 -5.02 -12.87 5.69
C TRP A 47 -6.50 -12.49 5.55
N TYR A 48 -7.19 -13.02 4.52
CA TYR A 48 -8.56 -12.63 4.14
C TYR A 48 -9.57 -13.81 4.12
N ASN A 49 -9.18 -15.00 4.58
CA ASN A 49 -10.11 -16.12 4.81
C ASN A 49 -10.70 -16.03 6.21
N TYR A 50 -11.95 -15.55 6.32
CA TYR A 50 -12.61 -15.32 7.62
C TYR A 50 -13.82 -16.22 7.85
N SER A 51 -13.97 -16.68 9.10
CA SER A 51 -15.22 -17.13 9.68
C SER A 51 -15.84 -16.01 10.52
N ASP A 52 -17.17 -15.90 10.56
CA ASP A 52 -17.84 -14.98 11.47
C ASP A 52 -17.59 -15.37 12.93
N ASP A 53 -17.41 -14.39 13.82
CA ASP A 53 -17.25 -14.59 15.26
C ASP A 53 -17.97 -13.49 16.07
N SER A 54 -18.07 -13.70 17.40
CA SER A 54 -18.69 -12.75 18.33
C SER A 54 -17.75 -11.64 18.82
N LEU A 55 -16.62 -11.41 18.14
CA LEU A 55 -15.65 -10.35 18.46
C LEU A 55 -15.77 -9.15 17.51
N ASN A 56 -16.86 -9.07 16.74
CA ASN A 56 -17.30 -7.89 16.01
C ASN A 56 -18.69 -7.43 16.50
N GLY A 57 -18.96 -6.13 16.42
CA GLY A 57 -20.24 -5.51 16.75
C GLY A 57 -20.17 -4.51 17.92
N PRO A 58 -21.20 -3.67 18.09
CA PRO A 58 -21.20 -2.55 19.04
C PRO A 58 -21.21 -2.96 20.52
N SER A 59 -21.45 -4.24 20.82
CA SER A 59 -21.37 -4.82 22.17
C SER A 59 -19.95 -5.24 22.57
N VAL A 60 -19.00 -5.29 21.63
CA VAL A 60 -17.62 -5.71 21.89
C VAL A 60 -16.79 -4.49 22.28
N GLN A 61 -16.12 -4.56 23.42
CA GLN A 61 -15.21 -3.49 23.83
C GLN A 61 -13.91 -3.56 23.02
N MET A 62 -13.40 -2.42 22.54
CA MET A 62 -12.11 -2.36 21.85
C MET A 62 -10.92 -2.82 22.72
N SER A 63 -11.12 -2.87 24.04
CA SER A 63 -10.20 -3.39 25.04
C SER A 63 -10.46 -4.85 25.46
N ASP A 64 -11.37 -5.58 24.80
CA ASP A 64 -11.64 -6.99 25.12
C ASP A 64 -10.37 -7.84 24.91
N PRO A 65 -9.90 -8.60 25.93
CA PRO A 65 -8.69 -9.41 25.82
C PRO A 65 -8.71 -10.41 24.66
N LYS A 66 -9.89 -10.95 24.29
CA LYS A 66 -10.06 -11.88 23.17
C LYS A 66 -9.91 -11.16 21.83
N LEU A 67 -10.43 -9.94 21.70
CA LEU A 67 -10.24 -9.10 20.51
C LEU A 67 -8.75 -8.73 20.37
N ILE A 68 -8.11 -8.29 21.45
CA ILE A 68 -6.66 -8.00 21.48
C ILE A 68 -5.83 -9.24 21.09
N GLN A 69 -6.24 -10.44 21.53
CA GLN A 69 -5.55 -11.68 21.18
C GLN A 69 -5.80 -12.08 19.72
N LYS A 70 -7.05 -12.03 19.24
CA LYS A 70 -7.43 -12.21 17.81
C LYS A 70 -6.58 -11.32 16.90
N LEU A 71 -6.42 -10.04 17.26
CA LEU A 71 -5.59 -9.08 16.52
C LEU A 71 -4.11 -9.51 16.45
N LYS A 72 -3.50 -9.87 17.59
CA LYS A 72 -2.09 -10.31 17.65
C LYS A 72 -1.83 -11.56 16.82
N ASP A 73 -2.73 -12.53 16.89
CA ASP A 73 -2.49 -13.86 16.30
C ASP A 73 -2.79 -13.90 14.79
N ASN A 74 -3.73 -13.09 14.30
CA ASN A 74 -4.29 -13.21 12.94
C ASN A 74 -4.15 -11.96 12.07
N PHE A 75 -3.95 -10.76 12.64
CA PHE A 75 -4.01 -9.50 11.88
C PHE A 75 -2.74 -8.65 11.97
N LEU A 76 -1.88 -8.89 12.98
CA LEU A 76 -0.65 -8.15 13.24
C LEU A 76 0.58 -8.82 12.61
N VAL A 77 1.27 -8.11 11.74
CA VAL A 77 2.56 -8.53 11.17
C VAL A 77 3.70 -7.80 11.88
N ALA A 78 4.61 -8.58 12.46
CA ALA A 78 5.85 -8.09 13.03
C ALA A 78 6.80 -7.56 11.94
N PRO A 79 7.62 -6.53 12.20
CA PRO A 79 8.67 -6.11 11.28
C PRO A 79 9.68 -7.25 11.02
N PRO A 80 10.32 -7.28 9.83
CA PRO A 80 11.32 -8.28 9.50
C PRO A 80 12.60 -8.09 10.33
N SER A 81 13.49 -9.10 10.30
CA SER A 81 14.77 -9.03 11.02
C SER A 81 15.54 -7.74 10.70
N MET A 82 16.04 -7.10 11.76
CA MET A 82 16.74 -5.82 11.71
C MET A 82 18.22 -5.96 11.32
N ILE A 83 18.74 -7.19 11.32
CA ILE A 83 20.12 -7.52 10.93
C ILE A 83 20.25 -7.36 9.40
N ASP A 84 21.21 -6.53 8.97
CA ASP A 84 21.40 -6.11 7.57
C ASP A 84 20.10 -5.58 6.88
N HIS A 85 19.21 -4.95 7.65
CA HIS A 85 17.92 -4.51 7.14
C HIS A 85 18.03 -3.46 6.03
N LYS A 86 17.55 -3.81 4.84
CA LYS A 86 17.47 -2.94 3.66
C LYS A 86 16.03 -2.89 3.14
N TYR A 87 15.51 -1.66 3.00
CA TYR A 87 14.20 -1.41 2.39
C TYR A 87 14.20 -1.74 0.89
N ARG A 88 13.01 -2.05 0.35
CA ARG A 88 12.76 -2.28 -1.09
C ARG A 88 11.89 -1.17 -1.68
N LEU A 89 12.39 0.07 -1.59
CA LEU A 89 11.74 1.26 -2.14
C LEU A 89 11.94 1.37 -3.66
N LYS A 90 10.91 1.83 -4.38
CA LYS A 90 10.95 2.19 -5.81
C LYS A 90 11.82 3.41 -6.05
N ASN A 91 11.76 4.41 -5.16
CA ASN A 91 12.56 5.63 -5.21
C ASN A 91 13.25 5.90 -3.85
N PRO A 92 14.34 5.17 -3.53
CA PRO A 92 15.03 5.31 -2.23
C PRO A 92 15.67 6.70 -2.01
N ARG A 93 15.84 7.51 -3.07
CA ARG A 93 16.37 8.88 -2.97
C ARG A 93 15.31 9.92 -2.56
N LEU A 94 14.02 9.63 -2.78
CA LEU A 94 12.94 10.43 -2.21
C LEU A 94 12.92 10.20 -0.69
N GLN A 95 13.00 11.28 0.08
CA GLN A 95 13.04 11.20 1.54
C GLN A 95 11.63 11.30 2.16
N ASP A 96 10.84 12.26 1.68
CA ASP A 96 9.51 12.59 2.21
C ASP A 96 8.47 12.55 1.06
N PRO A 97 7.71 11.45 0.92
CA PRO A 97 6.68 11.33 -0.12
C PRO A 97 5.32 11.92 0.29
N SER A 98 5.17 12.45 1.51
CA SER A 98 3.89 12.85 2.14
C SER A 98 3.13 14.02 1.49
N MET A 99 3.67 14.59 0.41
CA MET A 99 3.19 15.82 -0.23
C MET A 99 3.14 17.04 0.72
N GLY A 100 4.09 17.11 1.66
CA GLY A 100 4.27 18.23 2.59
C GLY A 100 3.61 18.06 3.98
N GLN A 101 2.78 17.02 4.16
CA GLN A 101 2.14 16.74 5.44
C GLN A 101 3.17 16.33 6.52
N GLY A 102 4.13 15.48 6.14
CA GLY A 102 5.24 15.07 6.99
C GLY A 102 6.14 16.25 7.37
N GLU A 103 6.38 17.18 6.44
CA GLU A 103 7.08 18.44 6.75
C GLU A 103 6.33 19.30 7.76
N LYS A 104 5.00 19.45 7.61
CA LYS A 104 4.18 20.20 8.56
C LYS A 104 4.22 19.59 9.97
N VAL A 105 4.16 18.26 10.07
CA VAL A 105 4.29 17.54 11.35
C VAL A 105 5.72 17.67 11.92
N ARG A 106 6.76 17.59 11.09
CA ARG A 106 8.16 17.84 11.50
C ARG A 106 8.40 19.25 12.02
N SER A 107 7.74 20.25 11.43
CA SER A 107 7.76 21.64 11.90
C SER A 107 7.12 21.78 13.28
N ILE A 108 5.89 21.26 13.45
CA ILE A 108 5.15 21.31 14.72
C ILE A 108 5.89 20.57 15.84
N LEU A 109 6.43 19.39 15.55
CA LEU A 109 7.14 18.54 16.52
C LEU A 109 8.66 18.79 16.56
N GLN A 110 9.15 19.88 15.97
CA GLN A 110 10.56 20.32 16.00
C GLN A 110 11.57 19.21 15.63
N ASN A 111 11.24 18.37 14.64
CA ASN A 111 12.00 17.18 14.23
C ASN A 111 12.29 16.19 15.39
N LYS A 112 11.37 16.06 16.37
CA LYS A 112 11.42 15.05 17.44
C LYS A 112 11.80 13.67 16.89
N LYS A 113 12.76 13.02 17.53
CA LYS A 113 13.18 11.63 17.27
C LYS A 113 12.52 10.66 18.26
N ASN A 114 12.56 9.37 17.93
CA ASN A 114 12.07 8.28 18.77
C ASN A 114 10.59 8.47 19.19
N GLY A 115 9.73 8.86 18.25
CA GLY A 115 8.28 8.91 18.45
C GLY A 115 7.58 7.62 18.03
N PHE A 116 6.25 7.62 18.14
CA PHE A 116 5.37 6.54 17.68
C PHE A 116 4.28 7.12 16.75
N PHE A 117 3.98 6.44 15.63
CA PHE A 117 2.93 6.84 14.70
C PHE A 117 1.89 5.75 14.46
N ILE A 118 0.72 6.16 13.95
CA ILE A 118 -0.27 5.26 13.33
C ILE A 118 -0.63 5.89 11.98
N GLU A 119 -0.47 5.16 10.89
CA GLU A 119 -0.87 5.58 9.54
C GLU A 119 -1.95 4.64 9.02
N VAL A 120 -3.12 5.20 8.71
CA VAL A 120 -4.30 4.47 8.21
C VAL A 120 -4.48 4.78 6.72
N GLY A 121 -4.54 3.74 5.89
CA GLY A 121 -4.41 3.88 4.43
C GLY A 121 -2.95 4.00 4.00
N ALA A 122 -2.09 3.11 4.52
CA ALA A 122 -0.65 3.11 4.27
C ALA A 122 -0.25 2.76 2.81
N LEU A 123 -1.21 2.36 1.97
CA LEU A 123 -1.06 2.10 0.54
C LEU A 123 0.07 1.08 0.29
N ASP A 124 1.01 1.34 -0.64
CA ASP A 124 2.15 0.45 -0.87
C ASP A 124 3.31 0.67 0.12
N GLY A 125 3.13 1.40 1.22
CA GLY A 125 4.18 1.68 2.21
C GLY A 125 5.25 2.67 1.75
N GLU A 126 5.06 3.32 0.60
CA GLU A 126 6.02 4.27 0.02
C GLU A 126 5.32 5.43 -0.66
N THR A 127 4.41 5.14 -1.58
CA THR A 127 3.70 6.13 -2.39
C THR A 127 2.79 6.96 -1.49
N ARG A 128 3.06 8.26 -1.38
CA ARG A 128 2.32 9.22 -0.54
C ARG A 128 2.34 8.95 0.98
N SER A 129 3.18 8.02 1.48
CA SER A 129 3.25 7.76 2.93
C SER A 129 3.66 9.00 3.72
N ASN A 130 2.93 9.27 4.80
CA ASN A 130 3.16 10.36 5.72
C ASN A 130 4.25 10.01 6.75
N THR A 131 4.45 8.72 7.01
CA THR A 131 5.30 8.23 8.11
C THR A 131 6.67 7.71 7.67
N LEU A 132 6.86 7.39 6.39
CA LEU A 132 8.12 6.84 5.86
C LEU A 132 9.36 7.68 6.23
N TYR A 133 9.27 9.02 6.23
CA TYR A 133 10.38 9.87 6.66
C TYR A 133 10.72 9.68 8.15
N PHE A 134 9.70 9.56 9.00
CA PHE A 134 9.84 9.44 10.45
C PHE A 134 10.46 8.09 10.83
N GLU A 135 10.02 7.01 10.18
CA GLU A 135 10.63 5.68 10.30
C GLU A 135 12.10 5.67 9.84
N ARG A 136 12.38 6.25 8.67
CA ARG A 136 13.74 6.21 8.05
C ARG A 136 14.78 7.11 8.71
N PHE A 137 14.40 8.32 9.12
CA PHE A 137 15.36 9.39 9.45
C PHE A 137 15.21 9.96 10.86
N LEU A 138 14.07 9.77 11.52
CA LEU A 138 13.83 10.21 12.90
C LEU A 138 13.76 9.05 13.91
N ASN A 139 13.96 7.81 13.45
CA ASN A 139 13.91 6.58 14.25
C ASN A 139 12.58 6.44 15.03
N TRP A 140 11.46 6.80 14.39
CA TRP A 140 10.14 6.50 14.94
C TRP A 140 9.78 5.04 14.67
N THR A 141 9.04 4.45 15.59
CA THR A 141 8.29 3.21 15.36
C THR A 141 6.81 3.54 15.13
N GLY A 142 5.98 2.55 14.85
CA GLY A 142 4.58 2.80 14.55
C GLY A 142 3.80 1.58 14.09
N LEU A 143 2.59 1.88 13.62
CA LEU A 143 1.62 0.93 13.07
C LEU A 143 1.16 1.42 11.69
N LEU A 144 1.37 0.61 10.66
CA LEU A 144 0.85 0.82 9.31
C LEU A 144 -0.43 -0.01 9.14
N ILE A 145 -1.55 0.62 8.80
CA ILE A 145 -2.84 -0.07 8.60
C ILE A 145 -3.26 0.07 7.13
N GLU A 146 -3.44 -1.06 6.45
CA GLU A 146 -3.87 -1.12 5.06
C GLU A 146 -4.87 -2.26 4.82
N PRO A 147 -6.14 -1.97 4.48
CA PRO A 147 -7.18 -2.98 4.29
C PRO A 147 -7.31 -3.54 2.87
N ASP A 148 -6.64 -2.96 1.85
CA ASP A 148 -6.63 -3.56 0.51
C ASP A 148 -5.56 -4.66 0.40
N PRO A 149 -5.90 -5.87 -0.10
CA PRO A 149 -4.95 -6.99 -0.18
C PRO A 149 -3.71 -6.73 -1.04
N LEU A 150 -3.84 -5.96 -2.14
CA LEU A 150 -2.77 -5.70 -3.09
C LEU A 150 -1.81 -4.62 -2.55
N ASN A 151 -2.36 -3.57 -1.94
CA ASN A 151 -1.61 -2.53 -1.27
C ASN A 151 -0.85 -3.10 -0.07
N PHE A 152 -1.54 -3.81 0.84
CA PHE A 152 -0.95 -4.48 2.00
C PHE A 152 0.22 -5.40 1.61
N ALA A 153 0.08 -6.16 0.51
CA ALA A 153 1.17 -7.00 0.00
C ALA A 153 2.36 -6.21 -0.56
N ASN A 154 2.10 -5.13 -1.31
CA ASN A 154 3.17 -4.28 -1.83
C ASN A 154 3.88 -3.48 -0.71
N LEU A 155 3.15 -3.14 0.37
CA LEU A 155 3.68 -2.61 1.63
C LEU A 155 4.60 -3.63 2.30
N LEU A 156 4.15 -4.88 2.50
CA LEU A 156 5.02 -5.95 3.04
C LEU A 156 6.26 -6.19 2.17
N ARG A 157 6.15 -6.10 0.83
CA ARG A 157 7.30 -6.17 -0.09
C ARG A 157 8.36 -5.10 0.20
N LYS A 158 8.01 -3.92 0.74
CA LYS A 158 8.97 -2.84 1.09
C LYS A 158 9.91 -3.19 2.24
N LYS A 159 9.54 -4.13 3.12
CA LYS A 159 10.16 -4.36 4.43
C LYS A 159 10.13 -3.10 5.32
N PRO A 160 8.96 -2.64 5.80
CA PRO A 160 8.89 -1.58 6.80
C PRO A 160 9.53 -2.04 8.12
N LYS A 161 10.03 -1.10 8.93
CA LYS A 161 10.54 -1.37 10.30
C LYS A 161 9.45 -1.31 11.37
N CYS A 162 8.24 -0.94 10.99
CA CYS A 162 7.07 -0.85 11.85
C CYS A 162 6.20 -2.11 11.83
N LEU A 163 5.26 -2.18 12.77
CA LEU A 163 4.18 -3.16 12.75
C LEU A 163 3.24 -2.86 11.58
N VAL A 164 2.69 -3.90 10.96
CA VAL A 164 1.69 -3.75 9.89
C VAL A 164 0.41 -4.50 10.28
N VAL A 165 -0.75 -3.91 10.03
CA VAL A 165 -2.07 -4.51 10.25
C VAL A 165 -2.85 -4.53 8.94
N THR A 166 -3.39 -5.71 8.63
CA THR A 166 -4.30 -5.95 7.50
C THR A 166 -5.75 -5.58 7.87
N HIS A 167 -6.68 -5.72 6.92
CA HIS A 167 -8.12 -5.49 7.12
C HIS A 167 -8.65 -6.07 8.43
N LEU A 168 -9.25 -5.20 9.27
CA LEU A 168 -10.00 -5.59 10.45
C LEU A 168 -11.50 -5.64 10.11
N ARG A 169 -12.17 -6.73 10.51
CA ARG A 169 -13.62 -6.80 10.62
C ARG A 169 -14.02 -6.75 12.09
#